data_AF-A0A9E3K3C1-F1
#
_entry.id   AF-A0A9E3K3C1-F1
#
_cell.length_a   1.000
_cell.length_b   1.000
_cell.length_c   1.000
_cell.angle_alpha   90.00
_cell.angle_beta   90.00
_cell.angle_gamma   90.00
#
_symmetry.space_group_name_H-M   'P 1'
#
loop_
_entity.id
_entity.type
_entity.pdbx_description
1 polymer ?
#
loop_
_entity_poly.entity_id
_entity_poly.type
_entity_poly.pdbx_seq_one_letter_code
_entity_poly.pdbx_strand_id
1 'polypeptide(L)'
;MQRAPAASRIGYFGKIPAHSDFIKLADDQPVMSMLDDWIAQVMSRLLADARWKLNYDAMAPASFAFVGPDRRHAVAGHLVASHDRSGRRFPFLMMCTVDVPDPGGFVTRSPLAFGPLWDYLEGMAPRVLVSSDPSAYLQAIAETPVFL
;
A
#
# COMPACT_ATOMS: atom_id res chain seq x y z
N MET A 1 28.98 9.94 -10.26
CA MET A 1 28.52 10.40 -8.93
C MET A 1 27.42 9.45 -8.48
N GLN A 2 27.70 8.55 -7.54
CA GLN A 2 26.67 7.65 -6.99
C GLN A 2 25.82 8.47 -6.02
N ARG A 3 24.55 8.68 -6.36
CA ARG A 3 23.57 9.24 -5.43
C ARG A 3 23.46 8.23 -4.28
N ALA A 4 23.66 8.66 -3.04
CA ALA A 4 23.31 7.83 -1.89
C ALA A 4 21.85 7.38 -2.08
N PRO A 5 21.50 6.11 -1.77
CA PRO A 5 20.11 5.67 -1.88
C PRO A 5 19.25 6.64 -1.07
N ALA A 6 18.32 7.32 -1.73
CA ALA A 6 17.40 8.20 -1.04
C ALA A 6 16.49 7.30 -0.21
N ALA A 7 16.31 7.61 1.08
CA ALA A 7 15.34 6.90 1.90
C ALA A 7 13.95 7.12 1.29
N SER A 8 13.35 6.05 0.78
CA SER A 8 12.00 6.11 0.25
C SER A 8 11.00 6.24 1.39
N ARG A 9 9.92 6.97 1.13
CA ARG A 9 8.84 7.15 2.11
C ARG A 9 7.66 6.25 1.77
N ILE A 10 6.83 6.00 2.77
CA ILE A 10 5.59 5.26 2.58
C ILE A 10 4.52 6.24 2.07
N GLY A 11 4.00 5.96 0.89
CA GLY A 11 2.78 6.57 0.36
C GLY A 11 1.55 5.73 0.69
N TYR A 12 0.37 6.32 0.51
CA TYR A 12 -0.90 5.65 0.64
C TYR A 12 -1.94 6.21 -0.31
N PHE A 13 -2.93 5.38 -0.64
CA PHE A 13 -4.15 5.84 -1.30
C PHE A 13 -5.35 4.97 -0.95
N GLY A 14 -6.55 5.50 -1.19
CA GLY A 14 -7.77 4.74 -1.09
C GLY A 14 -8.79 5.43 -0.18
N LYS A 15 -9.73 4.64 0.33
CA LYS A 15 -10.79 5.15 1.19
C LYS A 15 -10.58 4.74 2.63
N ILE A 16 -10.96 5.63 3.54
CA ILE A 16 -10.93 5.37 4.98
C ILE A 16 -12.24 5.88 5.61
N PRO A 17 -12.76 5.25 6.67
CA PRO A 17 -14.07 5.60 7.23
C PRO A 17 -14.19 7.05 7.70
N ALA A 18 -13.09 7.67 8.11
CA ALA A 18 -13.05 9.06 8.57
C ALA A 18 -13.15 10.10 7.44
N HIS A 19 -13.07 9.73 6.16
CA HIS A 19 -13.11 10.68 5.04
C HIS A 19 -14.25 10.34 4.07
N SER A 20 -14.85 11.36 3.46
CA SER A 20 -15.93 11.18 2.46
C SER A 20 -15.42 10.89 1.05
N ASP A 21 -14.15 11.17 0.80
CA ASP A 21 -13.48 10.98 -0.49
C ASP A 21 -12.16 10.22 -0.31
N PHE A 22 -11.49 9.95 -1.42
CA PHE A 22 -10.17 9.33 -1.44
C PHE A 22 -9.15 10.19 -0.70
N ILE A 23 -8.28 9.52 0.05
CA ILE A 23 -7.03 10.10 0.53
C ILE A 23 -5.90 9.62 -0.38
N LYS A 24 -4.90 10.49 -0.60
CA LYS A 24 -3.72 10.14 -1.40
C LYS A 24 -2.51 10.92 -0.91
N LEU A 25 -1.42 10.19 -0.72
CA LEU A 25 -0.07 10.73 -0.59
C LEU A 25 0.86 9.77 -1.31
N ALA A 26 1.65 10.24 -2.27
CA ALA A 26 2.54 9.37 -3.02
C ALA A 26 3.90 10.01 -3.18
N ASP A 27 4.93 9.27 -2.76
CA ASP A 27 6.33 9.57 -3.04
C ASP A 27 6.63 9.31 -4.53
N ASP A 28 6.16 8.17 -5.05
CA ASP A 28 6.23 7.79 -6.47
C ASP A 28 4.83 7.83 -7.11
N GLN A 29 4.51 8.96 -7.76
CA GLN A 29 3.19 9.19 -8.39
C GLN A 29 2.88 8.23 -9.56
N PRO A 30 3.82 7.92 -10.48
CA PRO A 30 3.60 6.93 -11.53
C PRO A 30 3.22 5.55 -11.00
N VAL A 31 3.99 5.00 -10.05
CA VAL A 31 3.71 3.67 -9.51
C VAL A 31 2.39 3.68 -8.73
N MET A 32 2.12 4.73 -7.95
CA MET A 32 0.86 4.87 -7.24
C MET A 32 -0.35 4.86 -8.19
N SER A 33 -0.27 5.59 -9.29
CA SER A 33 -1.37 5.69 -10.26
C SER A 33 -1.60 4.37 -10.98
N MET A 34 -0.53 3.63 -11.31
CA MET A 34 -0.65 2.28 -11.87
C MET A 34 -1.37 1.31 -10.92
N LEU A 35 -1.06 1.35 -9.62
CA LEU A 35 -1.74 0.50 -8.62
C LEU A 35 -3.20 0.91 -8.41
N ASP A 36 -3.50 2.20 -8.43
CA ASP A 36 -4.86 2.75 -8.36
C ASP A 36 -5.71 2.26 -9.54
N ASP A 37 -5.23 2.44 -10.76
CA ASP A 37 -5.90 1.98 -11.98
C ASP A 37 -6.10 0.46 -11.99
N TRP A 38 -5.13 -0.30 -11.50
CA TRP A 38 -5.23 -1.76 -11.38
C TRP A 38 -6.31 -2.17 -10.38
N ILE A 39 -6.32 -1.56 -9.19
CA ILE A 39 -7.34 -1.82 -8.16
C ILE A 39 -8.73 -1.41 -8.66
N ALA A 40 -8.86 -0.26 -9.32
CA ALA A 40 -10.13 0.19 -9.89
C ALA A 40 -10.68 -0.82 -10.91
N GLN A 41 -9.82 -1.41 -11.74
CA GLN A 41 -10.22 -2.49 -12.67
C GLN A 41 -10.66 -3.75 -11.93
N VAL A 42 -9.97 -4.15 -10.86
CA VAL A 42 -10.38 -5.29 -10.02
C VAL A 42 -11.75 -5.03 -9.41
N MET A 43 -11.96 -3.84 -8.84
CA MET A 43 -13.25 -3.44 -8.25
C MET A 43 -14.38 -3.48 -9.28
N SER A 44 -14.13 -3.01 -10.50
CA SER A 44 -15.11 -3.10 -11.60
C SER A 44 -15.49 -4.55 -11.92
N ARG A 45 -14.54 -5.48 -11.92
CA ARG A 45 -14.80 -6.90 -12.18
C ARG A 45 -15.56 -7.57 -11.04
N LEU A 46 -15.29 -7.19 -9.80
CA LEU A 46 -16.00 -7.72 -8.63
C LEU A 46 -17.51 -7.47 -8.72
N LEU A 47 -17.93 -6.33 -9.27
CA LEU A 47 -19.35 -5.97 -9.38
C LEU A 47 -20.20 -6.98 -10.17
N ALA A 48 -19.59 -7.85 -10.98
CA ALA A 48 -20.28 -8.91 -11.70
C ALA A 48 -20.82 -10.04 -10.79
N ASP A 49 -20.26 -10.21 -9.59
CA ASP A 49 -20.71 -11.21 -8.61
C ASP A 49 -21.77 -10.60 -7.67
N ALA A 50 -22.94 -11.22 -7.54
CA ALA A 50 -23.98 -10.76 -6.61
C ALA A 50 -23.50 -10.70 -5.14
N ARG A 51 -22.53 -11.54 -4.76
CA ARG A 51 -21.95 -11.62 -3.42
C ARG A 51 -20.69 -10.76 -3.24
N TRP A 52 -20.35 -9.92 -4.21
CA TRP A 52 -19.08 -9.18 -4.21
C TRP A 52 -18.81 -8.40 -2.93
N LYS A 53 -19.85 -7.83 -2.30
CA LYS A 53 -19.70 -7.09 -1.04
C LYS A 53 -19.21 -7.99 0.09
N LEU A 54 -19.78 -9.20 0.20
CA LEU A 54 -19.38 -10.19 1.20
C LEU A 54 -17.95 -10.64 0.96
N ASN A 55 -17.60 -10.93 -0.30
CA ASN A 55 -16.25 -11.38 -0.65
C ASN A 55 -15.20 -10.28 -0.43
N TYR A 56 -15.55 -9.03 -0.75
CA TYR A 56 -14.69 -7.87 -0.52
C TYR A 56 -14.50 -7.60 0.97
N ASP A 57 -15.59 -7.58 1.76
CA ASP A 57 -15.53 -7.32 3.20
C ASP A 57 -14.80 -8.45 3.95
N ALA A 58 -14.79 -9.68 3.41
CA ALA A 58 -14.06 -10.83 3.94
C ALA A 58 -12.61 -10.94 3.42
N MET A 59 -12.14 -10.02 2.57
CA MET A 59 -10.78 -10.03 2.05
C MET A 59 -9.79 -9.92 3.21
N ALA A 60 -8.92 -10.93 3.35
CA ALA A 60 -7.81 -10.84 4.29
C ALA A 60 -6.86 -9.71 3.87
N PRO A 61 -6.33 -8.92 4.84
CA PRO A 61 -5.23 -8.01 4.59
C PRO A 61 -4.10 -8.69 3.81
N ALA A 62 -3.57 -8.00 2.80
CA ALA A 62 -2.59 -8.58 1.89
C ALA A 62 -1.33 -7.71 1.83
N SER A 63 -0.25 -8.22 2.42
CA SER A 63 1.10 -7.71 2.19
C SER A 63 1.62 -8.20 0.85
N PHE A 64 2.25 -7.34 0.07
CA PHE A 64 2.76 -7.67 -1.26
C PHE A 64 4.13 -7.06 -1.51
N ALA A 65 4.83 -7.65 -2.47
CA ALA A 65 5.99 -7.05 -3.12
C ALA A 65 6.05 -7.41 -4.61
N PHE A 66 6.39 -6.43 -5.43
CA PHE A 66 6.78 -6.60 -6.82
C PHE A 66 8.30 -6.46 -6.90
N VAL A 67 8.98 -7.59 -7.10
CA VAL A 67 10.45 -7.69 -7.22
C VAL A 67 10.81 -8.43 -8.50
N GLY A 68 11.90 -8.04 -9.14
CA GLY A 68 12.35 -8.69 -10.37
C GLY A 68 13.87 -8.80 -10.42
N PRO A 69 14.44 -9.91 -10.94
CA PRO A 69 15.88 -10.18 -10.92
C PRO A 69 16.70 -9.22 -11.77
N ASP A 70 16.06 -8.48 -12.68
CA ASP A 70 16.68 -7.47 -13.56
C ASP A 70 16.13 -6.05 -13.31
N ARG A 71 15.39 -5.86 -12.21
CA ARG A 71 14.71 -4.59 -11.90
C ARG A 71 15.31 -3.98 -10.64
N ARG A 72 15.91 -2.79 -10.82
CA ARG A 72 16.47 -2.00 -9.70
C ARG A 72 15.43 -1.26 -8.87
N HIS A 73 14.15 -1.39 -9.20
CA HIS A 73 13.07 -0.79 -8.44
C HIS A 73 12.15 -1.91 -7.96
N ALA A 74 12.01 -2.03 -6.64
CA ALA A 74 11.03 -2.88 -6.01
C ALA A 74 9.87 -2.02 -5.50
N VAL A 75 8.68 -2.60 -5.45
CA VAL A 75 7.52 -1.99 -4.82
C VAL A 75 7.02 -2.95 -3.76
N ALA A 76 6.76 -2.47 -2.55
CA ALA A 76 6.17 -3.28 -1.49
C ALA A 76 5.11 -2.49 -0.76
N GLY A 77 4.15 -3.18 -0.17
CA GLY A 77 3.07 -2.53 0.53
C GLY A 77 2.10 -3.49 1.20
N HIS A 78 0.98 -2.92 1.62
CA HIS A 78 -0.09 -3.61 2.33
C HIS A 78 -1.45 -3.07 1.87
N LEU A 79 -2.37 -3.98 1.55
CA LEU A 79 -3.71 -3.69 1.03
C LEU A 79 -4.76 -4.22 2.00
N VAL A 80 -5.72 -3.38 2.38
CA VAL A 80 -6.82 -3.75 3.28
C VAL A 80 -8.17 -3.34 2.70
N ALA A 81 -9.19 -4.17 2.93
CA ALA A 81 -10.55 -3.83 2.57
C ALA A 81 -11.01 -2.63 3.40
N SER A 82 -11.61 -1.65 2.74
CA SER A 82 -12.04 -0.40 3.38
C SER A 82 -13.24 0.24 2.65
N HIS A 83 -13.73 1.34 3.20
CA HIS A 83 -14.79 2.17 2.65
C HIS A 83 -14.62 3.62 3.10
N ASP A 84 -15.30 4.55 2.41
CA ASP A 84 -15.41 5.94 2.88
C ASP A 84 -16.51 6.10 3.94
N ARG A 85 -16.66 7.31 4.47
CA ARG A 85 -17.72 7.69 5.42
C ARG A 85 -19.14 7.34 4.96
N SER A 86 -19.38 7.29 3.65
CA SER A 86 -20.69 6.95 3.07
C SER A 86 -20.90 5.44 2.87
N GLY A 87 -19.88 4.63 3.13
CA GLY A 87 -19.91 3.17 2.96
C GLY A 87 -19.59 2.69 1.53
N ARG A 88 -19.13 3.58 0.64
CA ARG A 88 -18.67 3.16 -0.70
C ARG A 88 -17.33 2.45 -0.56
N ARG A 89 -17.30 1.18 -0.95
CA ARG A 89 -16.14 0.28 -0.83
C ARG A 89 -15.08 0.63 -1.86
N PHE A 90 -13.86 0.81 -1.37
CA PHE A 90 -12.63 0.85 -2.14
C PHE A 90 -11.49 0.62 -1.14
N PRO A 91 -10.49 -0.21 -1.46
CA PRO A 91 -9.52 -0.63 -0.44
C PRO A 91 -8.58 0.52 -0.06
N PHE A 92 -7.92 0.39 1.08
CA PHE A 92 -6.85 1.28 1.49
C PHE A 92 -5.51 0.59 1.23
N LEU A 93 -4.63 1.25 0.48
CA LEU A 93 -3.29 0.78 0.15
C LEU A 93 -2.26 1.68 0.84
N MET A 94 -1.25 1.07 1.45
CA MET A 94 0.01 1.73 1.80
C MET A 94 1.15 1.05 1.04
N MET A 95 2.11 1.81 0.53
CA MET A 95 3.20 1.26 -0.28
C MET A 95 4.43 2.17 -0.25
N CYS A 96 5.59 1.58 -0.57
CA CYS A 96 6.80 2.33 -0.88
C CYS A 96 7.48 1.72 -2.12
N THR A 97 8.26 2.54 -2.81
CA THR A 97 9.18 2.07 -3.85
C THR A 97 10.59 2.03 -3.27
N VAL A 98 11.42 1.06 -3.62
CA VAL A 98 12.78 0.97 -3.11
C VAL A 98 13.78 0.68 -4.21
N ASP A 99 14.90 1.41 -4.19
CA ASP A 99 16.05 1.17 -5.04
C ASP A 99 16.81 -0.09 -4.58
N VAL A 100 17.03 -1.01 -5.50
CA VAL A 100 17.68 -2.30 -5.27
C VAL A 100 19.01 -2.36 -6.04
N PRO A 101 20.17 -2.21 -5.38
CA PRO A 101 21.47 -2.19 -6.03
C PRO A 101 21.89 -3.53 -6.68
N ASP A 102 21.49 -4.65 -6.08
CA ASP A 102 21.73 -6.01 -6.59
C ASP A 102 20.39 -6.77 -6.67
N PRO A 103 19.64 -6.61 -7.77
CA PRO A 103 18.32 -7.21 -7.90
C PRO A 103 18.33 -8.74 -7.85
N GLY A 104 19.34 -9.37 -8.45
CA GLY A 104 19.47 -10.83 -8.46
C GLY A 104 19.64 -11.39 -7.04
N GLY A 105 20.51 -10.81 -6.22
CA GLY A 105 20.67 -11.19 -4.83
C GLY A 105 19.50 -10.77 -3.93
N PHE A 106 18.79 -9.69 -4.28
CA PHE A 106 17.68 -9.17 -3.49
C PHE A 106 16.42 -10.03 -3.60
N VAL A 107 16.05 -10.53 -4.77
CA VAL A 107 14.82 -11.33 -4.96
C VAL A 107 14.73 -12.47 -3.94
N THR A 108 15.81 -13.22 -3.76
CA THR A 108 15.88 -14.36 -2.84
C THR A 108 15.74 -13.97 -1.37
N ARG A 109 16.09 -12.72 -1.00
CA ARG A 109 16.04 -12.21 0.38
C ARG A 109 14.85 -11.27 0.63
N SER A 110 14.10 -10.93 -0.42
CA SER A 110 13.06 -9.90 -0.38
C SER A 110 12.00 -10.12 0.70
N PRO A 111 11.53 -11.35 1.01
CA PRO A 111 10.55 -11.52 2.10
C PRO A 111 11.11 -11.13 3.46
N LEU A 112 12.39 -11.40 3.72
CA LEU A 112 13.06 -11.02 4.98
C LEU A 112 13.32 -9.51 5.03
N ALA A 113 13.70 -8.92 3.90
CA ALA A 113 13.95 -7.48 3.81
C ALA A 113 12.66 -6.66 4.03
N PHE A 114 11.52 -7.13 3.52
CA PHE A 114 10.24 -6.45 3.66
C PHE A 114 9.45 -6.82 4.93
N GLY A 115 9.87 -7.84 5.68
CA GLY A 115 9.20 -8.27 6.92
C GLY A 115 8.87 -7.11 7.87
N PRO A 116 9.87 -6.29 8.27
CA PRO A 116 9.62 -5.14 9.17
C PRO A 116 8.65 -4.10 8.61
N LEU A 117 8.68 -3.86 7.28
CA LEU A 117 7.73 -2.96 6.63
C LEU A 117 6.31 -3.53 6.73
N TRP A 118 6.12 -4.81 6.42
CA TRP A 118 4.82 -5.45 6.46
C TRP A 118 4.25 -5.50 7.88
N ASP A 119 5.05 -5.85 8.88
CA ASP A 119 4.63 -5.84 10.28
C ASP A 119 4.18 -4.43 10.72
N TYR A 120 4.92 -3.40 10.30
CA TYR A 120 4.56 -2.01 10.58
C TYR A 120 3.23 -1.61 9.92
N LEU A 121 3.07 -1.89 8.63
CA LEU A 121 1.86 -1.54 7.88
C LEU A 121 0.63 -2.29 8.38
N GLU A 122 0.77 -3.57 8.72
CA GLU A 122 -0.28 -4.40 9.31
C GLU A 122 -0.72 -3.84 10.67
N GLY A 123 0.22 -3.36 11.49
CA GLY A 123 -0.10 -2.69 12.75
C GLY A 123 -0.75 -1.30 12.61
N MET A 124 -0.42 -0.57 11.54
CA MET A 124 -0.93 0.79 11.30
C MET A 124 -2.29 0.82 10.60
N ALA A 125 -2.56 -0.10 9.67
CA ALA A 125 -3.81 -0.15 8.91
C ALA A 125 -5.05 -0.09 9.83
N PRO A 126 -5.22 -0.96 10.84
CA PRO A 126 -6.39 -0.93 11.71
C PRO A 126 -6.53 0.41 12.43
N ARG A 127 -5.44 1.05 12.86
CA ARG A 127 -5.46 2.35 13.57
C ARG A 127 -5.99 3.47 12.68
N VAL A 128 -5.61 3.48 11.40
CA VAL A 128 -6.15 4.41 10.41
C VAL A 128 -7.63 4.15 10.18
N LEU A 129 -8.04 2.88 10.05
CA LEU A 129 -9.41 2.52 9.68
C LEU A 129 -10.43 2.72 10.80
N VAL A 130 -10.06 2.50 12.07
CA VAL A 130 -11.00 2.61 13.20
C VAL A 130 -11.02 4.00 13.85
N SER A 131 -10.03 4.86 13.58
CA SER A 131 -9.96 6.19 14.18
C SER A 131 -10.96 7.16 13.55
N SER A 132 -11.63 7.96 14.39
CA SER A 132 -12.43 9.09 13.92
C SER A 132 -11.59 10.26 13.40
N ASP A 133 -10.34 10.37 13.87
CA ASP A 133 -9.32 11.29 13.38
C ASP A 133 -8.00 10.52 13.12
N PRO A 134 -7.74 10.11 11.87
CA PRO A 134 -6.57 9.32 11.53
C PRO A 134 -5.34 10.16 11.19
N SER A 135 -5.40 11.48 11.32
CA SER A 135 -4.37 12.41 10.81
C SER A 135 -2.98 12.09 11.36
N ALA A 136 -2.86 11.83 12.67
CA ALA A 136 -1.59 11.48 13.31
C ALA A 136 -1.03 10.13 12.80
N TYR A 137 -1.88 9.14 12.51
CA TYR A 137 -1.44 7.85 11.99
C TYR A 137 -1.00 7.95 10.53
N LEU A 138 -1.73 8.72 9.71
CA LEU A 138 -1.36 8.99 8.32
C LEU A 138 -0.04 9.75 8.24
N GLN A 139 0.16 10.73 9.12
CA GLN A 139 1.44 11.46 9.23
C GLN A 139 2.57 10.53 9.65
N ALA A 140 2.37 9.69 10.68
CA ALA A 140 3.37 8.72 11.12
C ALA A 140 3.78 7.76 9.99
N ILE A 141 2.82 7.27 9.20
CA ILE A 141 3.10 6.45 8.00
C ILE A 141 3.97 7.24 7.01
N ALA A 142 3.55 8.46 6.66
CA ALA A 142 4.23 9.30 5.68
C ALA A 142 5.67 9.68 6.06
N GLU A 143 5.93 9.84 7.36
CA GLU A 143 7.23 10.22 7.91
C GLU A 143 8.13 9.02 8.20
N THR A 144 7.61 7.79 8.13
CA THR A 144 8.40 6.58 8.37
C THR A 144 9.38 6.38 7.22
N PRO A 145 10.70 6.44 7.47
CA PRO A 145 11.68 6.11 6.45
C PRO A 145 11.72 4.59 6.24
N VAL A 146 11.85 4.17 4.98
CA VAL A 146 12.05 2.77 4.63
C VAL A 146 13.52 2.52 4.36
N PHE A 147 14.10 1.55 5.08
CA PHE A 147 15.47 1.07 4.89
C PHE A 147 15.42 -0.42 4.60
N LEU A 148 16.12 -0.85 3.54
CA LEU A 148 16.28 -2.26 3.14
C LEU A 148 17.73 -2.71 3.27
#